data_AF-A0A336M6C5-F1
#
_entry.id   AF-A0A336M6C5-F1
#
_cell.length_a   1.000
_cell.length_b   1.000
_cell.length_c   1.000
_cell.angle_alpha   90.00
_cell.angle_beta   90.00
_cell.angle_gamma   90.00
#
_symmetry.space_group_name_H-M   'P 1'
#
loop_
_entity.id
_entity.type
_entity.pdbx_description
1 polymer ?
#
loop_
_entity_poly.entity_id
_entity_poly.type
_entity_poly.pdbx_seq_one_letter_code
_entity_poly.pdbx_strand_id
1 'polypeptide(L)'
;MVLNIYQYVLDLPRWHFMAMLFSGYLFYYFVEVVKRPILAVKDGPLKQFLIKNVPEIEMKFWPTFWCVESRAQTVFASILRASVLSNIDYRRELFTMKDGGEVALDWLETNCTSDSPIIVILPGLTGESQAEYIKCLVMSANRVGIRTVVFNQRGLGGVALKTPRMYCAAKCEDLCEVLDHVRALNPHVKMGATGISMGGLILGNYLAKHADEAEKILTSAKIISAPWNVFKGCDSIQKPYLNNMLGRHLADSLCRTVDQYEILKILQSKTIKEFDSHFTAKHFGFKDVDHYYTEATMHDKLHSIKVPLLCLSAADDPFQPLDALPLQDAETSSHVCFIVTARGGHIAFLEGWWPTSREQYMSRLFSQFFSVTLNDKDHEFEKISEQLKQDVKLCE
;
A
#
# COMPACT_ATOMS: atom_id res chain seq x y z
N MET A 1 -20.79 11.85 51.82
CA MET A 1 -19.50 12.39 51.33
C MET A 1 -19.35 12.20 49.81
N VAL A 2 -19.65 11.02 49.25
CA VAL A 2 -19.55 10.75 47.79
C VAL A 2 -20.55 11.58 46.94
N LEU A 3 -21.75 11.85 47.45
CA LEU A 3 -22.75 12.72 46.79
C LEU A 3 -22.30 14.20 46.62
N ASN A 4 -21.37 14.66 47.46
CA ASN A 4 -20.96 16.07 47.50
C ASN A 4 -19.87 16.40 46.46
N ILE A 5 -19.03 15.42 46.13
CA ILE A 5 -17.99 15.56 45.10
C ILE A 5 -18.62 15.59 43.71
N TYR A 6 -19.67 14.78 43.48
CA TYR A 6 -20.33 14.72 42.18
C TYR A 6 -21.05 16.03 41.82
N GLN A 7 -21.75 16.65 42.79
CA GLN A 7 -22.34 17.98 42.59
C GLN A 7 -21.28 19.07 42.37
N TYR A 8 -20.18 19.04 43.13
CA TYR A 8 -19.07 19.99 42.95
C TYR A 8 -18.40 19.86 41.57
N VAL A 9 -18.28 18.64 41.04
CA VAL A 9 -17.75 18.39 39.69
C VAL A 9 -18.71 18.87 38.60
N LEU A 10 -20.03 18.78 38.82
CA LEU A 10 -21.03 19.29 37.88
C LEU A 10 -21.14 20.82 37.89
N ASP A 11 -20.83 21.47 39.02
CA ASP A 11 -20.80 22.93 39.17
C ASP A 11 -19.50 23.59 38.68
N LEU A 12 -18.49 22.79 38.26
CA LEU A 12 -17.27 23.32 37.65
C LEU A 12 -17.62 24.11 36.38
N PRO A 13 -17.03 25.31 36.21
CA PRO A 13 -17.21 26.07 34.98
C PRO A 13 -16.79 25.22 33.77
N ARG A 14 -17.63 25.20 32.72
CA ARG A 14 -17.44 24.38 31.52
C ARG A 14 -16.03 24.48 30.92
N TRP A 15 -15.37 25.64 31.05
CA TRP A 15 -14.01 25.84 30.56
C TRP A 15 -12.94 24.99 31.28
N HIS A 16 -13.13 24.64 32.56
CA HIS A 16 -12.24 23.72 33.27
C HIS A 16 -12.35 22.30 32.71
N PHE A 17 -13.57 21.83 32.46
CA PHE A 17 -13.81 20.52 31.85
C PHE A 17 -13.22 20.44 30.44
N MET A 18 -13.43 21.49 29.63
CA MET A 18 -12.82 21.60 28.30
C MET A 18 -11.28 21.63 28.37
N ALA A 19 -10.69 22.37 29.32
CA ALA A 19 -9.25 22.41 29.52
C ALA A 19 -8.69 21.05 29.96
N MET A 20 -9.40 20.31 30.81
CA MET A 20 -9.04 18.96 31.25
C MET A 20 -9.09 17.97 30.07
N LEU A 21 -10.16 18.00 29.27
CA LEU A 21 -10.27 17.18 28.06
C LEU A 21 -9.16 17.51 27.05
N PHE A 22 -8.90 18.79 26.82
CA PHE A 22 -7.83 19.23 25.92
C PHE A 22 -6.45 18.80 26.43
N SER A 23 -6.18 18.95 27.72
CA SER A 23 -4.92 18.50 28.33
C SER A 23 -4.75 16.98 28.24
N GLY A 24 -5.81 16.22 28.50
CA GLY A 24 -5.84 14.77 28.31
C GLY A 24 -5.62 14.37 26.86
N TYR A 25 -6.20 15.13 25.92
CA TYR A 25 -5.98 14.92 24.49
C TYR A 25 -4.54 15.22 24.07
N LEU A 26 -3.95 16.32 24.53
CA LEU A 26 -2.54 16.65 24.29
C LEU A 26 -1.63 15.55 24.82
N PHE A 27 -1.87 15.07 26.05
CA PHE A 27 -1.12 13.97 26.63
C PHE A 27 -1.22 12.72 25.76
N TYR A 28 -2.43 12.30 25.39
CA TYR A 28 -2.65 11.19 24.47
C TYR A 28 -1.93 11.41 23.12
N TYR A 29 -2.01 12.59 22.54
CA TYR A 29 -1.41 12.89 21.25
C TYR A 29 0.13 12.80 21.30
N PHE A 30 0.77 13.45 22.27
CA PHE A 30 2.23 13.45 22.36
C PHE A 30 2.84 12.13 22.87
N VAL A 31 2.09 11.34 23.64
CA VAL A 31 2.57 10.08 24.23
C VAL A 31 2.21 8.88 23.36
N GLU A 32 0.98 8.81 22.86
CA GLU A 32 0.48 7.63 22.12
C GLU A 32 0.50 7.77 20.61
N VAL A 33 0.31 8.99 20.08
CA VAL A 33 0.14 9.23 18.64
C VAL A 33 1.46 9.60 17.95
N VAL A 34 2.21 10.56 18.50
CA VAL A 34 3.46 11.06 17.92
C VAL A 34 4.63 10.16 18.32
N LYS A 35 4.76 9.03 17.62
CA LYS A 35 5.81 8.03 17.84
C LYS A 35 6.74 7.91 16.65
N ARG A 36 7.95 7.42 16.91
CA ARG A 36 8.79 6.89 15.83
C ARG A 36 8.15 5.60 15.30
N PRO A 37 8.22 5.33 13.99
CA PRO A 37 7.76 4.07 13.46
C PRO A 37 8.50 2.88 14.09
N ILE A 38 7.81 1.75 14.23
CA ILE A 38 8.44 0.47 14.55
C ILE A 38 9.17 0.01 13.29
N LEU A 39 10.43 -0.39 13.44
CA LEU A 39 11.25 -0.95 12.37
C LEU A 39 11.48 -2.44 12.64
N ALA A 40 10.82 -3.30 11.88
CA ALA A 40 10.97 -4.75 11.96
C ALA A 40 11.72 -5.27 10.72
N VAL A 41 13.00 -5.59 10.93
CA VAL A 41 13.95 -6.11 9.95
C VAL A 41 15.13 -6.71 10.70
N LYS A 42 15.74 -7.77 10.16
CA LYS A 42 16.98 -8.34 10.71
C LYS A 42 18.08 -7.28 10.79
N ASP A 43 18.84 -7.29 11.89
CA ASP A 43 20.07 -6.50 11.97
C ASP A 43 21.05 -6.96 10.89
N GLY A 44 21.44 -6.04 10.01
CA GLY A 44 22.27 -6.36 8.86
C GLY A 44 22.41 -5.21 7.86
N PRO A 45 22.97 -5.49 6.67
CA PRO A 45 23.28 -4.47 5.67
C PRO A 45 22.07 -3.64 5.23
N LEU A 46 20.91 -4.27 5.00
CA LEU A 46 19.69 -3.57 4.60
C LEU A 46 19.23 -2.56 5.66
N LYS A 47 19.17 -2.98 6.93
CA LYS A 47 18.77 -2.10 8.04
C LYS A 47 19.69 -0.90 8.17
N GLN A 48 21.01 -1.13 8.14
CA GLN A 48 22.01 -0.06 8.25
C GLN A 48 21.90 0.94 7.09
N PHE A 49 21.72 0.43 5.87
CA PHE A 49 21.52 1.26 4.69
C PHE A 49 20.25 2.12 4.79
N LEU A 50 19.14 1.53 5.22
CA LEU A 50 17.87 2.25 5.37
C LEU A 50 17.98 3.35 6.44
N ILE A 51 18.59 3.07 7.60
CA ILE A 51 18.79 4.08 8.67
C ILE A 51 19.66 5.23 8.18
N LYS A 52 20.72 4.93 7.42
CA LYS A 52 21.65 5.94 6.89
C LYS A 52 21.01 6.80 5.81
N ASN A 53 20.24 6.21 4.89
CA ASN A 53 19.85 6.86 3.64
C ASN A 53 18.35 7.24 3.58
N VAL A 54 17.50 6.72 4.48
CA VAL A 54 16.06 6.98 4.50
C VAL A 54 15.66 7.57 5.86
N PRO A 55 15.91 8.87 6.11
CA PRO A 55 15.74 9.49 7.42
C PRO A 55 14.29 9.44 7.95
N GLU A 56 13.28 9.36 7.09
CA GLU A 56 11.87 9.26 7.50
C GLU A 56 11.58 8.06 8.40
N ILE A 57 12.39 6.99 8.35
CA ILE A 57 12.16 5.79 9.19
C ILE A 57 12.53 6.03 10.67
N GLU A 58 13.40 7.00 10.94
CA GLU A 58 13.86 7.36 12.30
C GLU A 58 13.16 8.61 12.86
N MET A 59 12.50 9.38 11.99
CA MET A 59 11.76 10.57 12.40
C MET A 59 10.42 10.20 13.04
N LYS A 60 9.96 11.04 13.98
CA LYS A 60 8.61 10.90 14.52
C LYS A 60 7.61 11.25 13.42
N PHE A 61 6.64 10.38 13.21
CA PHE A 61 5.49 10.72 12.37
C PHE A 61 4.53 11.61 13.18
N TRP A 62 4.02 12.67 12.56
CA TRP A 62 3.12 13.63 13.21
C TRP A 62 1.70 13.58 12.62
N PRO A 63 0.89 12.57 12.97
CA PRO A 63 -0.49 12.42 12.48
C PRO A 63 -1.29 13.70 12.62
N THR A 64 -2.16 13.99 11.66
CA THR A 64 -2.94 15.24 11.69
C THR A 64 -3.74 15.40 12.99
N PHE A 65 -3.47 16.50 13.70
CA PHE A 65 -3.87 16.70 15.10
C PHE A 65 -5.37 16.58 15.36
N TRP A 66 -6.22 16.89 14.39
CA TRP A 66 -7.68 16.82 14.55
C TRP A 66 -8.31 15.58 13.90
N CYS A 67 -7.51 14.77 13.19
CA CYS A 67 -7.97 13.60 12.44
C CYS A 67 -7.50 12.31 13.14
N VAL A 68 -8.07 12.03 14.31
CA VAL A 68 -7.56 10.98 15.22
C VAL A 68 -8.04 9.59 14.85
N GLU A 69 -9.27 9.49 14.36
CA GLU A 69 -9.92 8.21 14.07
C GLU A 69 -9.45 7.68 12.70
N SER A 70 -9.08 6.41 12.63
CA SER A 70 -8.35 5.85 11.48
C SER A 70 -9.16 5.80 10.19
N ARG A 71 -10.49 5.62 10.28
CA ARG A 71 -11.40 5.62 9.13
C ARG A 71 -11.66 7.04 8.65
N ALA A 72 -11.84 7.97 9.58
CA ALA A 72 -11.91 9.39 9.29
C ALA A 72 -10.66 9.81 8.53
N GLN A 73 -9.46 9.40 8.96
CA GLN A 73 -8.23 9.63 8.22
C GLN A 73 -8.31 9.09 6.79
N THR A 74 -8.72 7.82 6.60
CA THR A 74 -8.88 7.22 5.25
C THR A 74 -9.81 8.05 4.36
N VAL A 75 -10.99 8.42 4.86
CA VAL A 75 -12.00 9.15 4.08
C VAL A 75 -11.57 10.60 3.83
N PHE A 76 -11.12 11.31 4.86
CA PHE A 76 -10.65 12.69 4.72
C PHE A 76 -9.43 12.78 3.81
N ALA A 77 -8.50 11.83 3.88
CA ALA A 77 -7.36 11.80 2.98
C ALA A 77 -7.79 11.74 1.52
N SER A 78 -8.75 10.86 1.20
CA SER A 78 -9.27 10.73 -0.15
C SER A 78 -9.92 12.04 -0.62
N ILE A 79 -10.82 12.63 0.18
CA ILE A 79 -11.52 13.88 -0.16
C ILE A 79 -10.54 15.06 -0.31
N LEU A 80 -9.64 15.24 0.65
CA LEU A 80 -8.68 16.36 0.64
C LEU A 80 -7.70 16.26 -0.53
N ARG A 81 -7.17 15.08 -0.82
CA ARG A 81 -6.29 14.90 -1.98
C ARG A 81 -7.05 15.07 -3.29
N ALA A 82 -8.27 14.53 -3.41
CA ALA A 82 -9.08 14.67 -4.62
C ALA A 82 -9.42 16.14 -4.93
N SER A 83 -9.67 16.95 -3.89
CA SER A 83 -9.97 18.39 -4.05
C SER A 83 -8.75 19.26 -4.35
N VAL A 84 -7.56 18.86 -3.93
CA VAL A 84 -6.32 19.66 -4.11
C VAL A 84 -5.53 19.23 -5.34
N LEU A 85 -5.56 17.95 -5.71
CA LEU A 85 -4.73 17.41 -6.77
C LEU A 85 -5.43 17.48 -8.12
N SER A 86 -4.85 18.23 -9.05
CA SER A 86 -5.24 18.19 -10.45
C SER A 86 -5.05 16.80 -11.06
N ASN A 87 -5.69 16.56 -12.21
CA ASN A 87 -5.41 15.36 -12.98
C ASN A 87 -3.99 15.43 -13.56
N ILE A 88 -3.37 14.28 -13.71
CA ILE A 88 -2.06 14.13 -14.33
C ILE A 88 -2.29 13.77 -15.79
N ASP A 89 -1.55 14.42 -16.69
CA ASP A 89 -1.55 14.08 -18.11
C ASP A 89 -0.58 12.91 -18.34
N TYR A 90 -1.12 11.72 -18.50
CA TYR A 90 -0.35 10.49 -18.70
C TYR A 90 -0.25 10.16 -20.18
N ARG A 91 0.92 9.70 -20.63
CA ARG A 91 0.99 8.96 -21.89
C ARG A 91 0.44 7.56 -21.66
N ARG A 92 -0.77 7.30 -22.15
CA ARG A 92 -1.39 5.98 -22.06
C ARG A 92 -0.87 5.05 -23.16
N GLU A 93 -0.54 3.84 -22.76
CA GLU A 93 -0.26 2.71 -23.62
C GLU A 93 -1.26 1.59 -23.33
N LEU A 94 -1.93 1.08 -24.37
CA LEU A 94 -2.77 -0.12 -24.26
C LEU A 94 -1.92 -1.33 -24.57
N PHE A 95 -1.77 -2.22 -23.60
CA PHE A 95 -0.96 -3.41 -23.71
C PHE A 95 -1.85 -4.65 -23.85
N THR A 96 -1.67 -5.37 -24.97
CA THR A 96 -2.39 -6.62 -25.22
C THR A 96 -1.63 -7.78 -24.60
N MET A 97 -2.28 -8.45 -23.67
CA MET A 97 -1.75 -9.59 -22.92
C MET A 97 -1.72 -10.84 -23.82
N LYS A 98 -0.94 -11.86 -23.43
CA LYS A 98 -0.84 -13.13 -24.18
C LYS A 98 -2.17 -13.86 -24.34
N ASP A 99 -3.10 -13.68 -23.39
CA ASP A 99 -4.44 -14.26 -23.44
C ASP A 99 -5.44 -13.46 -24.31
N GLY A 100 -4.97 -12.39 -24.97
CA GLY A 100 -5.79 -11.51 -25.82
C GLY A 100 -6.57 -10.45 -25.05
N GLY A 101 -6.49 -10.41 -23.72
CA GLY A 101 -7.04 -9.31 -22.95
C GLY A 101 -6.16 -8.07 -22.99
N GLU A 102 -6.64 -7.00 -22.37
CA GLU A 102 -5.98 -5.69 -22.47
C GLU A 102 -5.90 -5.02 -21.10
N VAL A 103 -4.79 -4.34 -20.88
CA VAL A 103 -4.51 -3.48 -19.71
C VAL A 103 -3.99 -2.13 -20.18
N ALA A 104 -4.02 -1.11 -19.32
CA ALA A 104 -3.45 0.20 -19.64
C ALA A 104 -2.25 0.52 -18.74
N LEU A 105 -1.17 0.95 -19.38
CA LEU A 105 0.02 1.48 -18.74
C LEU A 105 0.01 3.00 -18.91
N ASP A 106 -0.15 3.71 -17.79
CA ASP A 106 -0.16 5.17 -17.79
C ASP A 106 1.21 5.70 -17.36
N TRP A 107 1.94 6.24 -18.32
CA TRP A 107 3.31 6.70 -18.15
C TRP A 107 3.35 8.18 -17.75
N LEU A 108 4.11 8.50 -16.70
CA LEU A 108 4.58 9.86 -16.44
C LEU A 108 6.10 9.89 -16.49
N GLU A 109 6.61 10.61 -17.48
CA GLU A 109 8.04 10.71 -17.78
C GLU A 109 8.50 12.16 -18.03
N THR A 110 7.64 13.13 -17.70
CA THR A 110 8.03 14.55 -17.69
C THR A 110 9.21 14.73 -16.73
N ASN A 111 10.17 15.61 -17.05
CA ASN A 111 11.38 15.83 -16.23
C ASN A 111 12.32 14.61 -16.07
N CYS A 112 12.17 13.57 -16.90
CA CYS A 112 13.04 12.39 -16.88
C CYS A 112 13.96 12.35 -18.10
N THR A 113 15.08 11.62 -17.99
CA THR A 113 15.99 11.32 -19.10
C THR A 113 15.83 9.86 -19.55
N SER A 114 16.52 9.46 -20.62
CA SER A 114 16.57 8.05 -21.07
C SER A 114 17.07 7.10 -19.98
N ASP A 115 17.94 7.60 -19.09
CA ASP A 115 18.60 6.83 -18.05
C ASP A 115 17.86 6.90 -16.70
N SER A 116 16.82 7.72 -16.59
CA SER A 116 15.99 7.81 -15.37
C SER A 116 15.43 6.42 -15.03
N PRO A 117 15.50 5.98 -13.77
CA PRO A 117 14.92 4.70 -13.39
C PRO A 117 13.40 4.72 -13.50
N ILE A 118 12.79 3.54 -13.42
CA ILE A 118 11.34 3.36 -13.57
C ILE A 118 10.75 2.74 -12.31
N ILE A 119 9.59 3.23 -11.87
CA ILE A 119 8.76 2.57 -10.86
C ILE A 119 7.44 2.13 -11.50
N VAL A 120 7.14 0.83 -11.41
CA VAL A 120 5.82 0.30 -11.75
C VAL A 120 4.92 0.38 -10.52
N ILE A 121 3.79 1.08 -10.63
CA ILE A 121 2.87 1.35 -9.52
C ILE A 121 1.60 0.53 -9.72
N LEU A 122 1.27 -0.30 -8.74
CA LEU A 122 0.05 -1.10 -8.70
C LEU A 122 -0.98 -0.46 -7.76
N PRO A 123 -2.09 0.09 -8.30
CA PRO A 123 -3.20 0.58 -7.50
C PRO A 123 -3.88 -0.50 -6.65
N GLY A 124 -4.63 -0.04 -5.66
CA GLY A 124 -5.46 -0.89 -4.82
C GLY A 124 -6.73 -1.37 -5.52
N LEU A 125 -7.61 -1.99 -4.75
CA LEU A 125 -8.92 -2.45 -5.22
C LEU A 125 -9.69 -1.30 -5.86
N THR A 126 -10.14 -1.47 -7.10
CA THR A 126 -10.85 -0.46 -7.93
C THR A 126 -10.06 0.83 -8.19
N GLY A 127 -8.76 0.84 -7.87
CA GLY A 127 -7.88 1.98 -8.12
C GLY A 127 -7.40 2.08 -9.57
N GLU A 128 -7.12 3.31 -9.99
CA GLU A 128 -6.58 3.63 -11.31
C GLU A 128 -5.57 4.80 -11.21
N SER A 129 -4.95 5.16 -12.33
CA SER A 129 -3.90 6.19 -12.40
C SER A 129 -4.31 7.59 -11.93
N GLN A 130 -5.59 7.94 -12.00
CA GLN A 130 -6.09 9.23 -11.52
C GLN A 130 -6.51 9.19 -10.04
N ALA A 131 -6.45 8.03 -9.38
CA ALA A 131 -6.71 7.93 -7.95
C ALA A 131 -5.73 8.81 -7.17
N GLU A 132 -6.24 9.51 -6.18
CA GLU A 132 -5.56 10.59 -5.49
C GLU A 132 -4.29 10.15 -4.76
N TYR A 133 -4.30 8.95 -4.19
CA TYR A 133 -3.10 8.37 -3.55
C TYR A 133 -2.05 7.94 -4.58
N ILE A 134 -2.46 7.54 -5.79
CA ILE A 134 -1.53 7.26 -6.90
C ILE A 134 -0.89 8.53 -7.39
N LYS A 135 -1.68 9.59 -7.62
CA LYS A 135 -1.17 10.91 -8.02
C LYS A 135 -0.13 11.42 -7.02
N CYS A 136 -0.37 11.25 -5.71
CA CYS A 136 0.60 11.59 -4.66
C CYS A 136 1.97 10.88 -4.82
N LEU A 137 2.00 9.61 -5.20
CA LEU A 137 3.24 8.86 -5.41
C LEU A 137 3.91 9.24 -6.73
N VAL A 138 3.12 9.31 -7.80
CA VAL A 138 3.56 9.68 -9.15
C VAL A 138 4.24 11.05 -9.15
N MET A 139 3.62 12.09 -8.58
CA MET A 139 4.23 13.42 -8.50
C MET A 139 5.49 13.42 -7.63
N SER A 140 5.53 12.62 -6.57
CA SER A 140 6.69 12.53 -5.69
C SER A 140 7.90 11.93 -6.42
N ALA A 141 7.69 10.83 -7.16
CA ALA A 141 8.72 10.24 -8.05
C ALA A 141 9.16 11.22 -9.15
N ASN A 142 8.21 11.93 -9.77
CA ASN A 142 8.52 12.88 -10.84
C ASN A 142 9.44 14.01 -10.37
N ARG A 143 9.23 14.54 -9.15
CA ARG A 143 10.07 15.59 -8.54
C ARG A 143 11.52 15.16 -8.33
N VAL A 144 11.76 13.86 -8.18
CA VAL A 144 13.10 13.28 -8.00
C VAL A 144 13.64 12.63 -9.30
N GLY A 145 13.01 12.91 -10.44
CA GLY A 145 13.50 12.49 -11.76
C GLY A 145 13.33 10.99 -12.05
N ILE A 146 12.35 10.35 -11.42
CA ILE A 146 12.04 8.92 -11.61
C ILE A 146 10.79 8.79 -12.48
N ARG A 147 10.86 7.96 -13.53
CA ARG A 147 9.74 7.63 -14.40
C ARG A 147 8.76 6.74 -13.66
N THR A 148 7.47 6.94 -13.86
CA THR A 148 6.44 6.07 -13.28
C THR A 148 5.54 5.49 -14.34
N VAL A 149 5.19 4.22 -14.17
CA VAL A 149 4.19 3.52 -14.96
C VAL A 149 3.11 3.05 -14.01
N VAL A 150 1.91 3.61 -14.13
CA VAL A 150 0.76 3.08 -13.38
C VAL A 150 0.16 1.93 -14.18
N PHE A 151 0.16 0.75 -13.57
CA PHE A 151 -0.44 -0.45 -14.13
C PHE A 151 -1.94 -0.49 -13.79
N ASN A 152 -2.78 -0.04 -14.73
CA ASN A 152 -4.23 -0.15 -14.62
C ASN A 152 -4.66 -1.56 -14.99
N GLN A 153 -5.32 -2.22 -14.04
CA GLN A 153 -5.78 -3.60 -14.20
C GLN A 153 -6.90 -3.72 -15.23
N ARG A 154 -7.15 -4.95 -15.69
CA ARG A 154 -8.21 -5.28 -16.63
C ARG A 154 -9.57 -4.72 -16.16
N GLY A 155 -10.25 -3.97 -17.03
CA GLY A 155 -11.57 -3.39 -16.73
C GLY A 155 -11.57 -2.10 -15.91
N LEU A 156 -10.38 -1.56 -15.57
CA LEU A 156 -10.23 -0.30 -14.85
C LEU A 156 -9.51 0.75 -15.72
N GLY A 157 -9.49 2.01 -15.28
CA GLY A 157 -8.81 3.07 -16.01
C GLY A 157 -9.49 3.43 -17.34
N GLY A 158 -10.74 3.01 -17.58
CA GLY A 158 -11.41 3.15 -18.88
C GLY A 158 -11.00 2.12 -19.93
N VAL A 159 -10.29 1.05 -19.54
CA VAL A 159 -9.99 -0.09 -20.42
C VAL A 159 -11.18 -1.04 -20.48
N ALA A 160 -11.67 -1.32 -21.69
CA ALA A 160 -12.73 -2.30 -21.89
C ALA A 160 -12.17 -3.73 -21.74
N LEU A 161 -12.94 -4.60 -21.08
CA LEU A 161 -12.56 -6.00 -20.95
C LEU A 161 -12.77 -6.75 -22.27
N LYS A 162 -11.66 -7.13 -22.92
CA LYS A 162 -11.67 -7.94 -24.15
C LYS A 162 -11.78 -9.45 -23.90
N THR A 163 -11.48 -9.88 -22.68
CA THR A 163 -11.58 -11.26 -22.21
C THR A 163 -12.47 -11.30 -20.97
N PRO A 164 -13.14 -12.42 -20.66
CA PRO A 164 -13.93 -12.52 -19.43
C PRO A 164 -13.07 -12.46 -18.16
N ARG A 165 -11.73 -12.56 -18.27
CA ARG A 165 -10.80 -12.50 -17.14
C ARG A 165 -10.65 -11.09 -16.57
N MET A 166 -10.76 -10.97 -15.25
CA MET A 166 -10.46 -9.75 -14.48
C MET A 166 -9.16 -9.93 -13.67
N TYR A 167 -8.99 -9.21 -12.56
CA TYR A 167 -7.85 -9.31 -11.64
C TYR A 167 -8.30 -9.66 -10.21
N CYS A 168 -7.41 -10.25 -9.40
CA CYS A 168 -7.63 -10.51 -7.98
C CYS A 168 -6.31 -10.51 -7.19
N ALA A 169 -6.40 -10.50 -5.85
CA ALA A 169 -5.24 -10.32 -4.98
C ALA A 169 -4.19 -11.44 -5.03
N ALA A 170 -4.59 -12.65 -5.45
CA ALA A 170 -3.75 -13.84 -5.45
C ALA A 170 -3.00 -14.10 -6.78
N LYS A 171 -3.44 -13.44 -7.85
CA LYS A 171 -3.02 -13.70 -9.23
C LYS A 171 -2.09 -12.59 -9.71
N CYS A 172 -0.91 -12.96 -10.18
CA CYS A 172 0.14 -12.04 -10.59
C CYS A 172 0.59 -12.22 -12.04
N GLU A 173 -0.08 -13.06 -12.83
CA GLU A 173 0.35 -13.35 -14.21
C GLU A 173 0.34 -12.07 -15.08
N ASP A 174 -0.65 -11.19 -14.89
CA ASP A 174 -0.69 -9.92 -15.62
C ASP A 174 0.47 -9.00 -15.22
N LEU A 175 0.86 -9.01 -13.94
CA LEU A 175 2.01 -8.25 -13.47
C LEU A 175 3.31 -8.80 -14.09
N CYS A 176 3.47 -10.12 -14.19
CA CYS A 176 4.64 -10.73 -14.84
C CYS A 176 4.81 -10.21 -16.27
N GLU A 177 3.75 -10.28 -17.08
CA GLU A 177 3.79 -9.81 -18.48
C GLU A 177 4.06 -8.30 -18.59
N VAL A 178 3.48 -7.49 -17.70
CA VAL A 178 3.72 -6.04 -17.68
C VAL A 178 5.17 -5.73 -17.30
N LEU A 179 5.73 -6.40 -16.29
CA LEU A 179 7.12 -6.18 -15.90
C LEU A 179 8.10 -6.58 -17.00
N ASP A 180 7.86 -7.72 -17.65
CA ASP A 180 8.65 -8.17 -18.81
C ASP A 180 8.59 -7.14 -19.95
N HIS A 181 7.39 -6.63 -20.26
CA HIS A 181 7.19 -5.62 -21.29
C HIS A 181 7.91 -4.30 -20.99
N VAL A 182 7.73 -3.76 -19.77
CA VAL A 182 8.39 -2.52 -19.35
C VAL A 182 9.91 -2.68 -19.36
N ARG A 183 10.42 -3.86 -18.95
CA ARG A 183 11.86 -4.18 -18.98
C ARG A 183 12.38 -4.30 -20.40
N ALA A 184 11.64 -4.92 -21.31
CA ALA A 184 12.02 -5.03 -22.72
C ALA A 184 12.13 -3.66 -23.40
N LEU A 185 11.24 -2.72 -23.07
CA LEU A 185 11.30 -1.34 -23.55
C LEU A 185 12.46 -0.54 -22.94
N ASN A 186 12.94 -0.91 -21.75
CA ASN A 186 13.93 -0.16 -20.99
C ASN A 186 15.02 -1.08 -20.39
N PRO A 187 15.83 -1.76 -21.22
CA PRO A 187 16.70 -2.84 -20.77
C PRO A 187 17.78 -2.39 -19.78
N HIS A 188 18.27 -1.16 -19.90
CA HIS A 188 19.46 -0.69 -19.16
C HIS A 188 19.17 0.09 -17.87
N VAL A 189 17.91 0.38 -17.55
CA VAL A 189 17.58 1.23 -16.39
C VAL A 189 17.19 0.40 -15.18
N LYS A 190 17.50 0.90 -13.97
CA LYS A 190 17.04 0.30 -12.72
C LYS A 190 15.51 0.40 -12.64
N MET A 191 14.86 -0.66 -12.18
CA MET A 191 13.41 -0.73 -12.06
C MET A 191 13.02 -1.07 -10.63
N GLY A 192 12.04 -0.36 -10.10
CA GLY A 192 11.36 -0.70 -8.87
C GLY A 192 9.89 -0.98 -9.09
N ALA A 193 9.23 -1.55 -8.09
CA ALA A 193 7.78 -1.73 -8.10
C ALA A 193 7.19 -1.32 -6.76
N THR A 194 6.01 -0.69 -6.78
CA THR A 194 5.24 -0.42 -5.57
C THR A 194 3.82 -0.94 -5.70
N GLY A 195 3.30 -1.53 -4.62
CA GLY A 195 1.91 -1.96 -4.54
C GLY A 195 1.19 -1.34 -3.36
N ILE A 196 -0.03 -0.87 -3.58
CA ILE A 196 -0.84 -0.21 -2.55
C ILE A 196 -2.05 -1.07 -2.24
N SER A 197 -2.30 -1.37 -0.97
CA SER A 197 -3.43 -2.19 -0.52
C SER A 197 -3.49 -3.51 -1.28
N MET A 198 -4.55 -3.80 -2.04
CA MET A 198 -4.64 -5.00 -2.87
C MET A 198 -3.54 -5.10 -3.93
N GLY A 199 -3.07 -3.99 -4.51
CA GLY A 199 -1.92 -3.98 -5.42
C GLY A 199 -0.64 -4.44 -4.72
N GLY A 200 -0.55 -4.22 -3.41
CA GLY A 200 0.52 -4.75 -2.56
C GLY A 200 0.47 -6.28 -2.41
N LEU A 201 -0.72 -6.88 -2.38
CA LEU A 201 -0.87 -8.34 -2.37
C LEU A 201 -0.46 -8.97 -3.70
N ILE A 202 -0.84 -8.34 -4.82
CA ILE A 202 -0.44 -8.80 -6.16
C ILE A 202 1.07 -8.73 -6.31
N LEU A 203 1.67 -7.59 -5.96
CA LEU A 203 3.12 -7.42 -5.99
C LEU A 203 3.82 -8.40 -5.03
N GLY A 204 3.34 -8.53 -3.80
CA GLY A 204 3.89 -9.47 -2.83
C GLY A 204 3.88 -10.91 -3.35
N ASN A 205 2.75 -11.36 -3.91
CA ASN A 205 2.65 -12.71 -4.47
C ASN A 205 3.60 -12.91 -5.64
N TYR A 206 3.80 -11.90 -6.49
CA TYR A 206 4.84 -11.95 -7.52
C TYR A 206 6.24 -12.09 -6.93
N LEU A 207 6.60 -11.24 -5.96
CA LEU A 207 7.92 -11.25 -5.32
C LEU A 207 8.25 -12.58 -4.62
N ALA A 208 7.23 -13.29 -4.13
CA ALA A 208 7.40 -14.59 -3.48
C ALA A 208 7.33 -15.78 -4.45
N LYS A 209 6.35 -15.81 -5.37
CA LYS A 209 6.13 -16.95 -6.30
C LYS A 209 7.11 -16.95 -7.47
N HIS A 210 7.58 -15.78 -7.89
CA HIS A 210 8.51 -15.56 -9.00
C HIS A 210 9.79 -14.89 -8.50
N ALA A 211 10.32 -15.34 -7.36
CA ALA A 211 11.40 -14.67 -6.65
C ALA A 211 12.67 -14.49 -7.50
N ASP A 212 13.04 -15.50 -8.30
CA ASP A 212 14.23 -15.46 -9.15
C ASP A 212 14.06 -14.53 -10.35
N GLU A 213 12.88 -14.49 -10.96
CA GLU A 213 12.56 -13.53 -12.03
C GLU A 213 12.48 -12.10 -11.46
N ALA A 214 11.83 -11.94 -10.32
CA ALA A 214 11.69 -10.66 -9.64
C ALA A 214 13.05 -10.07 -9.27
N GLU A 215 13.99 -10.86 -8.75
CA GLU A 215 15.35 -10.42 -8.43
C GLU A 215 16.13 -9.93 -9.66
N LYS A 216 15.90 -10.53 -10.83
CA LYS A 216 16.54 -10.11 -12.09
C LYS A 216 15.93 -8.82 -12.65
N ILE A 217 14.63 -8.62 -12.46
CA ILE A 217 13.89 -7.50 -13.05
C ILE A 217 13.87 -6.29 -12.12
N LEU A 218 13.73 -6.47 -10.81
CA LEU A 218 13.49 -5.41 -9.84
C LEU A 218 14.70 -5.20 -8.94
N THR A 219 15.18 -3.96 -8.88
CA THR A 219 16.22 -3.53 -7.95
C THR A 219 15.69 -3.43 -6.52
N SER A 220 14.46 -2.93 -6.34
CA SER A 220 13.83 -2.80 -5.03
C SER A 220 12.32 -2.72 -5.15
N ALA A 221 11.59 -3.09 -4.10
CA ALA A 221 10.14 -3.02 -4.07
C ALA A 221 9.61 -2.32 -2.82
N LYS A 222 8.39 -1.79 -2.91
CA LYS A 222 7.69 -1.17 -1.79
C LYS A 222 6.24 -1.61 -1.71
N ILE A 223 5.75 -1.92 -0.51
CA ILE A 223 4.34 -2.21 -0.27
C ILE A 223 3.77 -1.22 0.74
N ILE A 224 2.59 -0.68 0.46
CA ILE A 224 1.94 0.33 1.31
C ILE A 224 0.54 -0.14 1.70
N SER A 225 0.28 -0.24 3.00
CA SER A 225 -1.04 -0.57 3.58
C SER A 225 -1.67 -1.84 3.01
N ALA A 226 -0.88 -2.88 2.71
CA ALA A 226 -1.41 -4.16 2.24
C ALA A 226 -1.99 -5.00 3.40
N PRO A 227 -3.13 -5.67 3.20
CA PRO A 227 -3.67 -6.59 4.19
C PRO A 227 -2.95 -7.95 4.13
N TRP A 228 -1.77 -8.05 4.76
CA TRP A 228 -0.87 -9.23 4.69
C TRP A 228 -1.51 -10.54 5.08
N ASN A 229 -2.53 -10.51 5.96
CA ASN A 229 -3.39 -11.64 6.25
C ASN A 229 -4.82 -11.28 5.84
N VAL A 230 -5.27 -11.84 4.71
CA VAL A 230 -6.55 -11.48 4.09
C VAL A 230 -7.73 -11.88 4.97
N PHE A 231 -7.63 -13.00 5.70
CA PHE A 231 -8.65 -13.43 6.66
C PHE A 231 -8.86 -12.36 7.75
N LYS A 232 -7.77 -11.97 8.43
CA LYS A 232 -7.82 -10.96 9.49
C LYS A 232 -8.26 -9.59 8.96
N GLY A 233 -7.84 -9.23 7.74
CA GLY A 233 -8.24 -7.98 7.10
C GLY A 233 -9.75 -7.95 6.81
N CYS A 234 -10.29 -9.00 6.19
CA CYS A 234 -11.72 -9.13 5.94
C CYS A 234 -12.54 -9.13 7.24
N ASP A 235 -12.09 -9.83 8.27
CA ASP A 235 -12.75 -9.83 9.58
C ASP A 235 -12.70 -8.45 10.26
N SER A 236 -11.59 -7.72 10.13
CA SER A 236 -11.43 -6.37 10.68
C SER A 236 -12.42 -5.38 10.03
N ILE A 237 -12.60 -5.45 8.71
CA ILE A 237 -13.56 -4.64 7.95
C ILE A 237 -15.01 -4.98 8.31
N GLN A 238 -15.28 -6.16 8.89
CA GLN A 238 -16.63 -6.57 9.25
C GLN A 238 -17.02 -6.24 10.71
N LYS A 239 -16.09 -5.85 11.58
CA LYS A 239 -16.34 -5.44 12.99
C LYS A 239 -16.92 -4.00 13.11
N PRO A 240 -17.52 -3.57 14.24
CA PRO A 240 -18.89 -3.04 14.36
C PRO A 240 -19.29 -1.85 13.43
N TYR A 241 -20.62 -1.75 13.18
CA TYR A 241 -21.45 -0.85 12.34
C TYR A 241 -20.79 0.15 11.36
N LEU A 242 -19.79 0.95 11.77
CA LEU A 242 -19.10 1.93 10.92
C LEU A 242 -18.19 1.28 9.86
N ASN A 243 -17.55 0.12 10.13
CA ASN A 243 -16.78 -0.55 9.07
C ASN A 243 -17.66 -1.19 7.99
N ASN A 244 -18.88 -1.58 8.34
CA ASN A 244 -19.81 -2.18 7.39
C ASN A 244 -20.15 -1.20 6.24
N MET A 245 -20.12 0.11 6.49
CA MET A 245 -20.34 1.11 5.43
C MET A 245 -19.20 1.15 4.41
N LEU A 246 -17.93 1.13 4.87
CA LEU A 246 -16.78 1.06 3.98
C LEU A 246 -16.73 -0.26 3.21
N GLY A 247 -16.96 -1.38 3.90
CA GLY A 247 -17.04 -2.70 3.29
C GLY A 247 -18.15 -2.82 2.25
N ARG A 248 -19.33 -2.23 2.52
CA ARG A 248 -20.44 -2.15 1.56
C ARG A 248 -20.11 -1.27 0.37
N HIS A 249 -19.54 -0.08 0.59
CA HIS A 249 -19.15 0.81 -0.50
C HIS A 249 -18.13 0.14 -1.43
N LEU A 250 -17.16 -0.60 -0.87
CA LEU A 250 -16.22 -1.39 -1.66
C LEU A 250 -16.89 -2.53 -2.41
N ALA A 251 -17.81 -3.26 -1.77
CA ALA A 251 -18.60 -4.30 -2.43
C ALA A 251 -19.46 -3.72 -3.56
N ASP A 252 -20.13 -2.59 -3.35
CA ASP A 252 -20.92 -1.89 -4.36
C ASP A 252 -20.04 -1.44 -5.54
N SER A 253 -18.85 -0.90 -5.26
CA SER A 253 -17.88 -0.52 -6.29
C SER A 253 -17.43 -1.72 -7.12
N LEU A 254 -17.16 -2.85 -6.46
CA LEU A 254 -16.82 -4.11 -7.13
C LEU A 254 -17.98 -4.62 -7.99
N CYS A 255 -19.20 -4.60 -7.45
CA CYS A 255 -20.40 -4.98 -8.19
C CYS A 255 -20.57 -4.13 -9.44
N ARG A 256 -20.34 -2.80 -9.38
CA ARG A 256 -20.40 -1.91 -10.55
C ARG A 256 -19.35 -2.23 -11.61
N THR A 257 -18.15 -2.66 -11.19
CA THR A 257 -17.12 -3.13 -12.14
C THR A 257 -17.55 -4.42 -12.85
N VAL A 258 -18.32 -5.29 -12.19
CA VAL A 258 -18.82 -6.55 -12.75
C VAL A 258 -20.17 -6.41 -13.48
N ASP A 259 -20.95 -5.36 -13.21
CA ASP A 259 -22.30 -5.14 -13.76
C ASP A 259 -22.35 -5.14 -15.30
N GLN A 260 -21.22 -4.88 -15.96
CA GLN A 260 -21.04 -5.05 -17.40
C GLN A 260 -21.29 -6.49 -17.91
N TYR A 261 -21.45 -7.48 -17.02
CA TYR A 261 -21.60 -8.91 -17.35
C TYR A 261 -22.92 -9.57 -16.88
N GLU A 262 -23.94 -8.80 -16.48
CA GLU A 262 -25.30 -9.29 -16.14
C GLU A 262 -25.37 -10.47 -15.13
N ILE A 263 -24.56 -10.46 -14.07
CA ILE A 263 -24.59 -11.55 -13.07
C ILE A 263 -25.40 -11.13 -11.83
N LEU A 264 -26.72 -11.37 -11.89
CA LEU A 264 -27.71 -10.97 -10.87
C LEU A 264 -27.36 -11.35 -9.42
N LYS A 265 -26.67 -12.48 -9.19
CA LYS A 265 -26.27 -12.92 -7.83
C LYS A 265 -25.08 -12.13 -7.27
N ILE A 266 -24.21 -11.60 -8.14
CA ILE A 266 -23.03 -10.83 -7.71
C ILE A 266 -23.46 -9.47 -7.21
N LEU A 267 -24.39 -8.83 -7.93
CA LEU A 267 -24.96 -7.51 -7.62
C LEU A 267 -25.66 -7.43 -6.26
N GLN A 268 -25.98 -8.57 -5.63
CA GLN A 268 -26.60 -8.63 -4.30
C GLN A 268 -25.61 -8.74 -3.14
N SER A 269 -24.30 -8.82 -3.43
CA SER A 269 -23.27 -8.98 -2.40
C SER A 269 -23.16 -7.72 -1.56
N LYS A 270 -23.28 -7.84 -0.23
CA LYS A 270 -23.22 -6.73 0.74
C LYS A 270 -21.88 -6.63 1.43
N THR A 271 -21.05 -7.66 1.31
CA THR A 271 -19.70 -7.70 1.89
C THR A 271 -18.67 -8.13 0.85
N ILE A 272 -17.41 -7.76 1.07
CA ILE A 272 -16.29 -8.20 0.24
C ILE A 272 -16.20 -9.73 0.23
N LYS A 273 -16.42 -10.40 1.38
CA LYS A 273 -16.40 -11.87 1.48
C LYS A 273 -17.50 -12.53 0.65
N GLU A 274 -18.71 -11.95 0.64
CA GLU A 274 -19.80 -12.42 -0.23
C GLU A 274 -19.45 -12.25 -1.70
N PHE A 275 -18.92 -11.08 -2.09
CA PHE A 275 -18.46 -10.85 -3.47
C PHE A 275 -17.38 -11.85 -3.86
N ASP A 276 -16.39 -12.07 -3.01
CA ASP A 276 -15.31 -13.02 -3.28
C ASP A 276 -15.81 -14.46 -3.38
N SER A 277 -16.76 -14.86 -2.53
CA SER A 277 -17.37 -16.20 -2.60
C SER A 277 -18.24 -16.40 -3.85
N HIS A 278 -19.02 -15.38 -4.23
CA HIS A 278 -19.94 -15.47 -5.36
C HIS A 278 -19.26 -15.29 -6.71
N PHE A 279 -18.21 -14.46 -6.77
CA PHE A 279 -17.50 -14.10 -7.99
C PHE A 279 -16.04 -14.56 -7.95
N THR A 280 -15.18 -13.92 -7.15
CA THR A 280 -13.72 -14.07 -7.25
C THR A 280 -13.26 -15.52 -7.18
N ALA A 281 -13.69 -16.27 -6.16
CA ALA A 281 -13.33 -17.67 -5.97
C ALA A 281 -13.68 -18.51 -7.21
N LYS A 282 -14.91 -18.36 -7.71
CA LYS A 282 -15.39 -19.13 -8.86
C LYS A 282 -14.74 -18.71 -10.17
N HIS A 283 -14.60 -17.40 -10.39
CA HIS A 283 -14.08 -16.81 -11.61
C HIS A 283 -12.63 -17.21 -11.88
N PHE A 284 -11.83 -17.27 -10.82
CA PHE A 284 -10.42 -17.63 -10.89
C PHE A 284 -10.14 -19.11 -10.59
N GLY A 285 -11.19 -19.94 -10.46
CA GLY A 285 -11.05 -21.39 -10.29
C GLY A 285 -10.54 -21.83 -8.91
N PHE A 286 -10.70 -21.00 -7.88
CA PHE A 286 -10.45 -21.40 -6.50
C PHE A 286 -11.57 -22.31 -6.00
N LYS A 287 -11.22 -23.32 -5.18
CA LYS A 287 -12.16 -24.24 -4.54
C LYS A 287 -13.28 -23.51 -3.79
N ASP A 288 -12.93 -22.50 -3.02
CA ASP A 288 -13.82 -21.68 -2.20
C ASP A 288 -13.11 -20.35 -1.85
N VAL A 289 -13.80 -19.48 -1.12
CA VAL A 289 -13.27 -18.17 -0.68
C VAL A 289 -12.07 -18.32 0.27
N ASP A 290 -12.04 -19.37 1.08
CA ASP A 290 -10.94 -19.59 2.03
C ASP A 290 -9.67 -20.05 1.28
N HIS A 291 -9.81 -20.86 0.23
CA HIS A 291 -8.72 -21.17 -0.69
C HIS A 291 -8.18 -19.91 -1.38
N TYR A 292 -9.08 -19.02 -1.86
CA TYR A 292 -8.66 -17.72 -2.42
C TYR A 292 -7.90 -16.88 -1.38
N TYR A 293 -8.39 -16.77 -0.15
CA TYR A 293 -7.75 -15.98 0.91
C TYR A 293 -6.41 -16.56 1.37
N THR A 294 -6.28 -17.89 1.36
CA THR A 294 -5.00 -18.58 1.59
C THR A 294 -3.99 -18.22 0.49
N GLU A 295 -4.41 -18.30 -0.77
CA GLU A 295 -3.57 -17.96 -1.92
C GLU A 295 -3.20 -16.47 -1.96
N ALA A 296 -4.09 -15.58 -1.55
CA ALA A 296 -3.84 -14.14 -1.52
C ALA A 296 -2.97 -13.69 -0.33
N THR A 297 -3.06 -14.39 0.81
CA THR A 297 -2.32 -14.07 2.04
C THR A 297 -0.81 -14.15 1.82
N MET A 298 -0.10 -13.15 2.34
CA MET A 298 1.35 -12.99 2.21
C MET A 298 2.11 -13.24 3.51
N HIS A 299 1.39 -13.31 4.64
CA HIS A 299 1.96 -13.46 5.99
C HIS A 299 3.04 -14.55 6.08
N ASP A 300 2.79 -15.72 5.48
CA ASP A 300 3.69 -16.88 5.58
C ASP A 300 4.72 -16.99 4.44
N LYS A 301 4.76 -15.99 3.53
CA LYS A 301 5.55 -16.04 2.28
C LYS A 301 6.77 -15.11 2.29
N LEU A 302 7.04 -14.41 3.39
CA LEU A 302 8.14 -13.44 3.49
C LEU A 302 9.50 -14.06 3.19
N HIS A 303 9.71 -15.29 3.62
CA HIS A 303 10.98 -16.01 3.47
C HIS A 303 11.37 -16.27 2.01
N SER A 304 10.40 -16.28 1.08
CA SER A 304 10.66 -16.51 -0.35
C SER A 304 11.11 -15.25 -1.09
N ILE A 305 11.00 -14.06 -0.49
CA ILE A 305 11.26 -12.79 -1.16
C ILE A 305 12.77 -12.52 -1.26
N LYS A 306 13.28 -12.42 -2.49
CA LYS A 306 14.70 -12.13 -2.80
C LYS A 306 14.97 -10.67 -3.20
N VAL A 307 13.93 -9.89 -3.48
CA VAL A 307 14.05 -8.45 -3.78
C VAL A 307 13.99 -7.66 -2.47
N PRO A 308 14.92 -6.71 -2.21
CA PRO A 308 14.80 -5.82 -1.05
C PRO A 308 13.45 -5.08 -1.05
N LEU A 309 12.67 -5.30 0.02
CA LEU A 309 11.28 -4.89 0.11
C LEU A 309 11.06 -4.02 1.35
N LEU A 310 10.55 -2.80 1.12
CA LEU A 310 10.11 -1.89 2.18
C LEU A 310 8.59 -1.90 2.33
N CYS A 311 8.08 -2.21 3.52
CA CYS A 311 6.66 -2.29 3.81
C CYS A 311 6.24 -1.15 4.74
N LEU A 312 5.32 -0.29 4.33
CA LEU A 312 4.73 0.75 5.18
C LEU A 312 3.33 0.32 5.64
N SER A 313 3.08 0.33 6.94
CA SER A 313 1.77 0.04 7.53
C SER A 313 1.47 0.97 8.70
N ALA A 314 0.19 1.10 9.08
CA ALA A 314 -0.23 1.82 10.27
C ALA A 314 -0.87 0.83 11.25
N ALA A 315 -0.54 0.95 12.54
CA ALA A 315 -1.08 0.08 13.59
C ALA A 315 -2.60 0.22 13.77
N ASP A 316 -3.17 1.33 13.31
CA ASP A 316 -4.61 1.62 13.37
C ASP A 316 -5.35 1.42 12.04
N ASP A 317 -4.71 0.81 11.03
CA ASP A 317 -5.31 0.55 9.73
C ASP A 317 -6.55 -0.37 9.87
N PRO A 318 -7.76 0.08 9.44
CA PRO A 318 -8.97 -0.73 9.57
C PRO A 318 -8.99 -1.98 8.68
N PHE A 319 -8.14 -2.05 7.64
CA PHE A 319 -8.02 -3.19 6.72
C PHE A 319 -6.91 -4.16 7.12
N GLN A 320 -6.00 -3.73 7.99
CA GLN A 320 -4.82 -4.52 8.37
C GLN A 320 -4.51 -4.29 9.85
N PRO A 321 -5.11 -5.08 10.75
CA PRO A 321 -4.85 -4.92 12.17
C PRO A 321 -3.39 -5.27 12.50
N LEU A 322 -2.84 -4.65 13.55
CA LEU A 322 -1.42 -4.80 13.91
C LEU A 322 -0.99 -6.26 14.10
N ASP A 323 -1.85 -7.10 14.68
CA ASP A 323 -1.60 -8.52 14.92
C ASP A 323 -1.67 -9.39 13.65
N ALA A 324 -2.03 -8.81 12.51
CA ALA A 324 -1.99 -9.44 11.18
C ALA A 324 -0.66 -9.21 10.45
N LEU A 325 0.21 -8.33 10.97
CA LEU A 325 1.51 -8.05 10.38
C LEU A 325 2.54 -9.12 10.81
N PRO A 326 3.29 -9.72 9.89
CA PRO A 326 4.32 -10.72 10.18
C PRO A 326 5.62 -10.05 10.70
N LEU A 327 5.52 -9.27 11.78
CA LEU A 327 6.65 -8.49 12.29
C LEU A 327 7.78 -9.37 12.82
N GLN A 328 7.43 -10.49 13.48
CA GLN A 328 8.41 -11.45 13.99
C GLN A 328 9.20 -12.11 12.85
N ASP A 329 8.52 -12.50 11.77
CA ASP A 329 9.19 -13.06 10.59
C ASP A 329 10.07 -12.00 9.91
N ALA A 330 9.59 -10.75 9.83
CA ALA A 330 10.37 -9.64 9.29
C ALA A 330 11.64 -9.35 10.09
N GLU A 331 11.62 -9.46 11.43
CA GLU A 331 12.81 -9.33 12.30
C GLU A 331 13.88 -10.39 12.02
N THR A 332 13.54 -11.49 11.35
CA THR A 332 14.49 -12.53 10.92
C THR A 332 14.85 -12.42 9.43
N SER A 333 14.13 -11.61 8.65
CA SER A 333 14.36 -11.45 7.22
C SER A 333 15.47 -10.43 6.93
N SER A 334 16.41 -10.81 6.07
CA SER A 334 17.44 -9.90 5.56
C SER A 334 16.95 -9.00 4.41
N HIS A 335 15.82 -9.35 3.78
CA HIS A 335 15.33 -8.70 2.56
C HIS A 335 14.09 -7.84 2.80
N VAL A 336 13.29 -8.15 3.82
CA VAL A 336 11.99 -7.50 4.06
C VAL A 336 12.06 -6.63 5.30
N CYS A 337 11.71 -5.36 5.15
CA CYS A 337 11.69 -4.38 6.22
C CYS A 337 10.31 -3.77 6.40
N PHE A 338 9.72 -3.91 7.59
CA PHE A 338 8.46 -3.27 7.95
C PHE A 338 8.69 -1.97 8.73
N ILE A 339 7.96 -0.94 8.32
CA ILE A 339 7.83 0.35 8.98
C ILE A 339 6.37 0.46 9.42
N VAL A 340 6.13 0.46 10.73
CA VAL A 340 4.77 0.55 11.29
C VAL A 340 4.61 1.84 12.08
N THR A 341 3.79 2.76 11.58
CA THR A 341 3.44 3.98 12.32
C THR A 341 2.35 3.68 13.35
N ALA A 342 2.32 4.42 14.47
CA ALA A 342 1.28 4.26 15.49
C ALA A 342 -0.12 4.61 14.96
N ARG A 343 -0.18 5.56 14.02
CA ARG A 343 -1.39 6.02 13.34
C ARG A 343 -1.10 6.24 11.87
N GLY A 344 -2.14 6.19 11.04
CA GLY A 344 -2.04 6.50 9.62
C GLY A 344 -3.24 6.04 8.80
N GLY A 345 -4.20 5.33 9.40
CA GLY A 345 -5.37 4.82 8.69
C GLY A 345 -4.98 3.93 7.50
N HIS A 346 -5.94 3.71 6.60
CA HIS A 346 -5.67 2.97 5.37
C HIS A 346 -5.23 3.95 4.28
N ILE A 347 -3.94 3.93 3.91
CA ILE A 347 -3.37 4.78 2.85
C ILE A 347 -3.46 6.30 3.18
N ALA A 348 -3.80 6.68 4.42
CA ALA A 348 -4.02 8.08 4.75
C ALA A 348 -2.72 8.81 5.07
N PHE A 349 -1.98 8.38 6.10
CA PHE A 349 -0.69 8.97 6.53
C PHE A 349 -0.69 10.52 6.49
N LEU A 350 -1.79 11.12 6.94
CA LEU A 350 -1.97 12.57 6.99
C LEU A 350 -1.10 13.17 8.09
N GLU A 351 -0.40 14.25 7.79
CA GLU A 351 0.62 14.80 8.69
C GLU A 351 0.42 16.29 8.97
N GLY A 352 0.80 16.70 10.18
CA GLY A 352 0.87 18.09 10.60
C GLY A 352 -0.51 18.68 10.89
N TRP A 353 -0.55 19.99 11.17
CA TRP A 353 -1.82 20.67 11.41
C TRP A 353 -2.72 20.51 10.18
N TRP A 354 -2.25 21.00 9.02
CA TRP A 354 -2.98 20.99 7.75
C TRP A 354 -2.30 20.03 6.75
N PRO A 355 -2.95 18.90 6.39
CA PRO A 355 -2.32 17.78 5.69
C PRO A 355 -2.07 18.00 4.18
N THR A 356 -2.29 19.22 3.69
CA THR A 356 -2.04 19.66 2.31
C THR A 356 -0.89 20.65 2.21
N SER A 357 -0.38 21.13 3.35
CA SER A 357 0.66 22.16 3.42
C SER A 357 2.06 21.67 3.02
N ARG A 358 2.28 20.35 3.09
CA ARG A 358 3.55 19.69 2.81
C ARG A 358 3.29 18.38 2.07
N GLU A 359 4.33 17.87 1.44
CA GLU A 359 4.30 16.50 0.92
C GLU A 359 4.04 15.53 2.06
N GLN A 360 3.17 14.55 1.84
CA GLN A 360 2.71 13.63 2.89
C GLN A 360 3.75 12.54 3.18
N TYR A 361 3.73 12.03 4.41
CA TYR A 361 4.72 11.05 4.90
C TYR A 361 4.88 9.84 3.97
N MET A 362 3.78 9.25 3.50
CA MET A 362 3.80 8.12 2.56
C MET A 362 4.57 8.44 1.26
N SER A 363 4.32 9.62 0.66
CA SER A 363 5.00 10.08 -0.55
C SER A 363 6.48 10.38 -0.31
N ARG A 364 6.82 11.07 0.78
CA ARG A 364 8.22 11.36 1.13
C ARG A 364 9.02 10.08 1.34
N LEU A 365 8.48 9.14 2.12
CA LEU A 365 9.14 7.86 2.34
C LEU A 365 9.22 7.04 1.05
N PHE A 366 8.26 7.18 0.13
CA PHE A 366 8.27 6.52 -1.18
C PHE A 366 9.38 7.07 -2.08
N SER A 367 9.45 8.39 -2.26
CA SER A 367 10.47 9.01 -3.11
C SER A 367 11.86 8.89 -2.52
N GLN A 368 12.03 9.02 -1.20
CA GLN A 368 13.34 8.81 -0.55
C GLN A 368 13.85 7.38 -0.78
N PHE A 369 13.04 6.37 -0.49
CA PHE A 369 13.43 4.96 -0.68
C PHE A 369 13.85 4.70 -2.13
N PHE A 370 12.99 5.01 -3.11
CA PHE A 370 13.34 4.74 -4.50
C PHE A 370 14.45 5.63 -5.04
N SER A 371 14.64 6.85 -4.52
CA SER A 371 15.78 7.68 -4.91
C SER A 371 17.10 7.02 -4.49
N VAL A 372 17.19 6.51 -3.27
CA VAL A 372 18.45 5.93 -2.78
C VAL A 372 18.73 4.53 -3.33
N THR A 373 17.69 3.77 -3.71
CA THR A 373 17.86 2.44 -4.28
C THR A 373 18.03 2.44 -5.80
N LEU A 374 17.33 3.33 -6.52
CA LEU A 374 17.32 3.36 -7.98
C LEU A 374 18.31 4.38 -8.57
N ASN A 375 18.53 5.53 -7.92
CA ASN A 375 19.57 6.50 -8.31
C ASN A 375 20.89 6.27 -7.56
N ASP A 376 21.23 5.00 -7.34
CA ASP A 376 22.41 4.54 -6.60
C ASP A 376 23.71 4.79 -7.39
N LYS A 377 24.17 6.06 -7.37
CA LYS A 377 25.36 6.52 -8.11
C LYS A 377 26.68 5.95 -7.56
N ASP A 378 26.73 5.67 -6.26
CA ASP A 378 27.93 5.16 -5.58
C ASP A 378 27.97 3.61 -5.55
N HIS A 379 26.97 2.97 -6.17
CA HIS A 379 26.77 1.52 -6.16
C HIS A 379 26.74 0.93 -4.73
N GLU A 380 26.27 1.72 -3.75
CA GLU A 380 26.16 1.29 -2.36
C GLU A 380 25.04 0.27 -2.22
N PHE A 381 23.87 0.57 -2.78
CA PHE A 381 22.70 -0.30 -2.71
C PHE A 381 22.88 -1.57 -3.54
N GLU A 382 23.55 -1.48 -4.68
CA GLU A 382 23.92 -2.64 -5.50
C GLU A 382 24.81 -3.62 -4.72
N LYS A 383 25.85 -3.13 -4.02
CA LYS A 383 26.70 -3.97 -3.17
C LYS A 383 25.92 -4.66 -2.06
N ILE A 384 24.99 -3.93 -1.42
CA ILE A 384 24.11 -4.51 -0.40
C ILE A 384 23.24 -5.60 -1.01
N SER A 385 22.63 -5.33 -2.18
CA SER A 385 21.80 -6.31 -2.87
C SER A 385 22.58 -7.60 -3.18
N GLU A 386 23.84 -7.49 -3.61
CA GLU A 386 24.70 -8.67 -3.83
C GLU A 386 25.09 -9.39 -2.54
N GLN A 387 25.27 -8.68 -1.42
CA GLN A 387 25.48 -9.31 -0.10
C GLN A 387 24.24 -10.10 0.34
N LEU A 388 23.05 -9.53 0.17
CA LEU A 388 21.80 -10.17 0.53
C LEU A 388 21.58 -11.49 -0.24
N LYS A 389 21.97 -11.53 -1.52
CA LYS A 389 21.95 -12.76 -2.35
C LYS A 389 22.84 -13.87 -1.81
N GLN A 390 24.00 -13.52 -1.24
CA GLN A 390 24.92 -14.50 -0.67
C GLN A 390 24.37 -15.11 0.61
N ASP A 391 23.66 -14.32 1.43
CA ASP A 391 23.02 -14.80 2.66
C ASP A 391 21.94 -15.87 2.39
N VAL A 392 21.18 -15.75 1.29
CA VAL A 392 20.19 -16.76 0.88
C VAL A 392 20.87 -18.10 0.58
N LYS A 393 21.99 -18.09 -0.15
CA LYS A 393 22.74 -19.29 -0.53
C LYS A 393 23.40 -20.02 0.64
N LEU A 394 23.59 -19.34 1.78
CA LEU A 394 24.15 -19.95 2.99
C LEU A 394 23.08 -20.60 3.88
N CYS A 395 21.81 -20.32 3.63
CA CYS A 395 20.66 -20.85 4.39
C CYS A 395 19.93 -21.99 3.66
N GLU A 396 20.16 -22.17 2.36
CA GLU A 396 19.81 -23.36 1.56
C GLU A 396 20.87 -24.45 1.68
#